data_AF-A0A848ZUA5-F1
#
_entry.id   AF-A0A848ZUA5-F1
#
_cell.length_a   1.000
_cell.length_b   1.000
_cell.length_c   1.000
_cell.angle_alpha   90.00
_cell.angle_beta   90.00
_cell.angle_gamma   90.00
#
_symmetry.space_group_name_H-M   'P 1'
#
loop_
_entity.id
_entity.type
_entity.pdbx_description
1 polymer ?
#
loop_
_entity_poly.entity_id
_entity_poly.type
_entity_poly.pdbx_seq_one_letter_code
_entity_poly.pdbx_strand_id
1 'polypeptide(L)'
;LTLSCEWKSYKFGSILPASDVPSLVDQYGYFHGSRETIKKLANPTEVKKELKAQIELALKAGIQPTHLDSHMYTLGLTNELLQVYKELGEEYRLPIFLNEELLHSVGNFTPIPQLGTMIPQVHIGNFNAMKKEGLGAKYKEIIQSLVPGLHLLLIHPAFNNMEMKQVCLDHPNFGAEWRQMDFDFFTDPNTAKLLKERNIKPISWREIQLSSL
;
A
#
# COMPACT_ATOMS: atom_id res chain seq x y z
N LEU A 1 2.67 -5.10 3.69
CA LEU A 1 2.76 -5.28 5.17
C LEU A 1 1.70 -4.42 5.87
N THR A 2 1.17 -4.82 7.02
CA THR A 2 0.17 -4.00 7.74
C THR A 2 0.43 -3.87 9.24
N LEU A 3 0.04 -2.70 9.78
CA LEU A 3 -0.01 -2.40 11.21
C LEU A 3 -1.39 -1.90 11.65
N SER A 4 -2.35 -1.77 10.73
CA SER A 4 -3.65 -1.15 10.99
C SER A 4 -4.80 -1.95 10.41
N CYS A 5 -5.97 -1.82 11.03
CA CYS A 5 -7.24 -2.36 10.54
C CYS A 5 -8.35 -1.30 10.67
N GLU A 6 -8.55 -0.55 9.59
CA GLU A 6 -9.47 0.58 9.49
C GLU A 6 -10.95 0.17 9.45
N TRP A 7 -11.23 -1.08 9.07
CA TRP A 7 -12.59 -1.55 8.80
C TRP A 7 -13.45 -1.61 10.06
N LYS A 8 -14.73 -1.29 9.93
CA LYS A 8 -15.67 -1.23 11.05
C LYS A 8 -15.99 -2.61 11.64
N SER A 9 -16.31 -3.56 10.77
CA SER A 9 -16.83 -4.90 11.14
C SER A 9 -15.91 -6.06 10.74
N TYR A 10 -15.06 -5.87 9.74
CA TYR A 10 -14.12 -6.91 9.27
C TYR A 10 -12.73 -6.71 9.90
N LYS A 11 -12.61 -7.05 11.18
CA LYS A 11 -11.38 -6.86 11.96
C LYS A 11 -10.38 -7.99 11.75
N PHE A 12 -9.10 -7.62 11.63
CA PHE A 12 -7.98 -8.55 11.62
C PHE A 12 -6.87 -8.05 12.56
N GLY A 13 -6.08 -8.99 13.07
CA GLY A 13 -5.06 -8.75 14.09
C GLY A 13 -3.67 -9.18 13.66
N SER A 14 -2.75 -9.15 14.61
CA SER A 14 -1.37 -9.59 14.44
C SER A 14 -1.26 -11.09 14.17
N ILE A 15 -0.19 -11.48 13.49
CA ILE A 15 0.21 -12.89 13.39
C ILE A 15 0.77 -13.38 14.73
N LEU A 16 1.55 -12.54 15.41
CA LEU A 16 2.05 -12.85 16.74
C LEU A 16 0.96 -12.75 17.81
N PRO A 17 1.09 -13.51 18.92
CA PRO A 17 0.21 -13.36 20.07
C PRO A 17 0.17 -11.91 20.56
N ALA A 18 -1.00 -11.44 21.01
CA ALA A 18 -1.16 -10.08 21.52
C ALA A 18 -0.22 -9.74 22.69
N SER A 19 0.21 -10.74 23.48
CA SER A 19 1.20 -10.58 24.54
C SER A 19 2.60 -10.18 24.04
N ASP A 20 2.91 -10.52 22.79
CA ASP A 20 4.23 -10.30 22.20
C ASP A 20 4.31 -8.96 21.46
N VAL A 21 3.15 -8.40 21.11
CA VAL A 21 2.99 -7.14 20.36
C VAL A 21 1.88 -6.23 20.93
N PRO A 22 1.82 -5.99 22.25
CA PRO A 22 0.73 -5.26 22.88
C PRO A 22 0.58 -3.80 22.42
N SER A 23 1.62 -3.21 21.80
CA SER A 23 1.56 -1.85 21.25
C SER A 23 0.85 -1.74 19.90
N LEU A 24 0.59 -2.86 19.23
CA LEU A 24 0.02 -2.90 17.88
C LEU A 24 -1.48 -3.21 17.87
N VAL A 25 -1.98 -3.81 18.95
CA VAL A 25 -3.32 -4.38 19.01
C VAL A 25 -4.14 -3.81 20.16
N ASP A 26 -5.47 -3.82 20.01
CA ASP A 26 -6.41 -3.50 21.07
C ASP A 26 -6.61 -4.66 22.06
N GLN A 27 -7.47 -4.46 23.05
CA GLN A 27 -7.80 -5.48 24.07
C GLN A 27 -8.40 -6.77 23.51
N TYR A 28 -8.83 -6.79 22.25
CA TYR A 28 -9.38 -7.96 21.56
C TYR A 28 -8.37 -8.61 20.61
N GLY A 29 -7.15 -8.06 20.50
CA GLY A 29 -6.10 -8.56 19.62
C GLY A 29 -6.20 -8.06 18.18
N TYR A 30 -7.05 -7.06 17.89
CA TYR A 30 -7.14 -6.46 16.56
C TYR A 30 -6.17 -5.31 16.39
N PHE A 31 -5.64 -5.11 15.18
CA PHE A 31 -4.82 -3.94 14.91
C PHE A 31 -5.60 -2.64 15.14
N HIS A 32 -4.91 -1.60 15.61
CA HIS A 32 -5.53 -0.28 15.75
C HIS A 32 -6.03 0.27 14.40
N GLY A 33 -7.10 1.06 14.45
CA GLY A 33 -7.82 1.48 13.24
C GLY A 33 -7.33 2.77 12.58
N SER A 34 -6.40 3.51 13.18
CA SER A 34 -5.95 4.81 12.64
C SER A 34 -4.44 4.98 12.65
N ARG A 35 -3.94 5.72 11.67
CA ARG A 35 -2.53 6.13 11.57
C ARG A 35 -2.07 6.88 12.82
N GLU A 36 -2.93 7.70 13.42
CA GLU A 36 -2.59 8.47 14.63
C GLU A 36 -2.32 7.57 15.83
N THR A 37 -3.15 6.53 16.02
CA THR A 37 -2.94 5.56 17.09
C THR A 37 -1.65 4.78 16.87
N ILE A 38 -1.37 4.33 15.64
CA ILE A 38 -0.11 3.65 15.31
C ILE A 38 1.09 4.56 15.58
N LYS A 39 1.05 5.81 15.11
CA LYS A 39 2.13 6.78 15.32
C LYS A 39 2.42 7.03 16.82
N LYS A 40 1.39 6.98 17.66
CA LYS A 40 1.51 7.24 19.11
C LYS A 40 1.98 6.01 19.89
N LEU A 41 1.53 4.82 19.53
CA LEU A 41 1.67 3.63 20.37
C LEU A 41 2.73 2.65 19.88
N ALA A 42 2.92 2.52 18.56
CA ALA A 42 3.68 1.41 17.98
C ALA A 42 5.13 1.39 18.49
N ASN A 43 5.51 0.28 19.10
CA ASN A 43 6.89 0.03 19.51
C ASN A 43 7.68 -0.55 18.32
N PRO A 44 8.77 0.08 17.85
CA PRO A 44 9.53 -0.41 16.68
C PRO A 44 10.06 -1.85 16.81
N THR A 45 10.36 -2.30 18.03
CA THR A 45 10.81 -3.69 18.28
C THR A 45 9.67 -4.68 18.06
N GLU A 46 8.47 -4.36 18.52
CA GLU A 46 7.26 -5.18 18.31
C GLU A 46 6.85 -5.16 16.84
N VAL A 47 6.89 -3.99 16.19
CA VAL A 47 6.67 -3.84 14.74
C VAL A 47 7.59 -4.77 13.96
N LYS A 48 8.91 -4.73 14.22
CA LYS A 48 9.85 -5.60 13.49
C LYS A 48 9.51 -7.08 13.66
N LYS A 49 9.17 -7.53 14.88
CA LYS A 49 8.78 -8.92 15.14
C LYS A 49 7.53 -9.31 14.35
N GLU A 50 6.47 -8.50 14.42
CA GLU A 50 5.20 -8.76 13.74
C GLU A 50 5.36 -8.77 12.21
N LEU A 51 6.07 -7.79 11.65
CA LEU A 51 6.26 -7.71 10.21
C LEU A 51 7.13 -8.85 9.67
N LYS A 52 8.13 -9.32 10.43
CA LYS A 52 8.82 -10.57 10.11
C LYS A 52 7.85 -11.74 10.09
N ALA A 53 6.97 -11.86 11.08
CA ALA A 53 5.98 -12.92 11.11
C ALA A 53 5.02 -12.88 9.90
N GLN A 54 4.62 -11.68 9.45
CA GLN A 54 3.82 -11.51 8.22
C GLN A 54 4.57 -11.96 6.95
N ILE A 55 5.84 -11.57 6.80
CA ILE A 55 6.67 -11.97 5.64
C ILE A 55 6.87 -13.49 5.64
N GLU A 56 7.22 -14.06 6.79
CA GLU A 56 7.44 -15.51 6.95
C GLU A 56 6.16 -16.31 6.71
N LEU A 57 5.00 -15.80 7.10
CA LEU A 57 3.72 -16.43 6.80
C LEU A 57 3.46 -16.48 5.29
N ALA A 58 3.73 -15.39 4.57
CA ALA A 58 3.60 -15.36 3.12
C ALA A 58 4.54 -16.38 2.44
N LEU A 59 5.80 -16.43 2.87
CA LEU A 59 6.79 -17.40 2.37
C LEU A 59 6.35 -18.85 2.62
N LYS A 60 5.86 -19.16 3.83
CA LYS A 60 5.33 -20.48 4.17
C LYS A 60 4.09 -20.87 3.37
N ALA A 61 3.28 -19.89 2.97
CA ALA A 61 2.14 -20.09 2.09
C ALA A 61 2.54 -20.28 0.60
N GLY A 62 3.84 -20.28 0.28
CA GLY A 62 4.35 -20.44 -1.08
C GLY A 62 4.35 -19.15 -1.90
N ILE A 63 4.02 -18.00 -1.30
CA ILE A 63 4.13 -16.70 -1.94
C ILE A 63 5.60 -16.30 -1.92
N GLN A 64 6.13 -15.86 -3.06
CA GLN A 64 7.49 -15.31 -3.18
C GLN A 64 7.38 -13.80 -3.42
N PRO A 65 7.42 -12.95 -2.37
CA PRO A 65 7.33 -11.52 -2.52
C PRO A 65 8.44 -10.98 -3.43
N THR A 66 8.12 -9.92 -4.17
CA THR A 66 9.07 -9.26 -5.10
C THR A 66 9.47 -7.88 -4.61
N HIS A 67 8.75 -7.36 -3.64
CA HIS A 67 8.94 -6.09 -2.97
C HIS A 67 8.16 -6.13 -1.66
N LEU A 68 8.37 -5.12 -0.82
CA LEU A 68 7.53 -4.84 0.33
C LEU A 68 6.78 -3.53 0.09
N ASP A 69 5.56 -3.47 0.64
CA ASP A 69 4.69 -2.29 0.68
C ASP A 69 4.17 -2.05 2.11
N SER A 70 3.50 -0.92 2.33
CA SER A 70 2.92 -0.58 3.63
C SER A 70 1.45 -0.19 3.48
N HIS A 71 0.56 -0.98 4.09
CA HIS A 71 -0.87 -0.69 4.17
C HIS A 71 -1.08 0.64 4.87
N MET A 72 -1.91 1.48 4.23
CA MET A 72 -2.10 2.89 4.59
C MET A 72 -0.80 3.66 4.81
N TYR A 73 0.33 3.21 4.27
CA TYR A 73 1.63 3.86 4.42
C TYR A 73 2.08 4.05 5.88
N THR A 74 1.61 3.18 6.79
CA THR A 74 1.87 3.26 8.23
C THR A 74 3.35 3.19 8.61
N LEU A 75 4.18 2.51 7.80
CA LEU A 75 5.62 2.42 8.02
C LEU A 75 6.36 3.72 7.68
N GLY A 76 5.68 4.68 7.05
CA GLY A 76 6.21 6.02 6.81
C GLY A 76 5.93 7.01 7.94
N LEU A 77 5.15 6.65 8.98
CA LEU A 77 4.64 7.60 9.98
C LEU A 77 5.73 8.24 10.86
N THR A 78 6.80 7.51 11.14
CA THR A 78 7.96 7.97 11.93
C THR A 78 9.26 7.42 11.35
N ASN A 79 10.40 7.96 11.78
CA ASN A 79 11.70 7.52 11.30
C ASN A 79 12.09 6.15 11.84
N GLU A 80 11.64 5.81 13.04
CA GLU A 80 11.85 4.50 13.64
C GLU A 80 11.08 3.42 12.87
N LEU A 81 9.84 3.69 12.46
CA LEU A 81 9.06 2.75 11.63
C LEU A 81 9.64 2.63 10.21
N LEU A 82 10.10 3.74 9.63
CA LEU A 82 10.76 3.76 8.33
C LEU A 82 12.07 2.96 8.36
N GLN A 83 12.83 3.08 9.46
CA GLN A 83 14.05 2.31 9.68
C GLN A 83 13.76 0.80 9.78
N VAL A 84 12.71 0.40 10.51
CA VAL A 84 12.28 -1.01 10.55
C VAL A 84 11.92 -1.52 9.16
N TYR A 85 11.17 -0.74 8.38
CA TYR A 85 10.79 -1.10 7.02
C TYR A 85 12.01 -1.31 6.11
N LYS A 86 13.01 -0.44 6.22
CA LYS A 86 14.28 -0.56 5.52
C LYS A 86 15.05 -1.82 5.92
N GLU A 87 15.21 -2.06 7.22
CA GLU A 87 15.92 -3.24 7.72
C GLU A 87 15.29 -4.54 7.23
N LEU A 88 13.95 -4.59 7.14
CA LEU A 88 13.24 -5.74 6.56
C LEU A 88 13.50 -5.87 5.06
N GLY A 89 13.51 -4.78 4.30
CA GLY A 89 13.89 -4.80 2.90
C GLY A 89 15.30 -5.38 2.68
N GLU A 90 16.27 -4.96 3.50
CA GLU A 90 17.64 -5.48 3.46
C GLU A 90 17.73 -6.95 3.87
N GLU A 91 17.09 -7.31 4.99
CA GLU A 91 17.12 -8.66 5.57
C GLU A 91 16.56 -9.71 4.60
N TYR A 92 15.43 -9.39 3.94
CA TYR A 92 14.79 -10.29 2.97
C TYR A 92 15.24 -10.05 1.53
N ARG A 93 16.15 -9.09 1.29
CA ARG A 93 16.64 -8.67 -0.04
C ARG A 93 15.50 -8.28 -0.98
N LEU A 94 14.51 -7.57 -0.47
CA LEU A 94 13.34 -7.10 -1.20
C LEU A 94 13.39 -5.57 -1.33
N PRO A 95 13.13 -5.01 -2.52
CA PRO A 95 12.94 -3.57 -2.65
C PRO A 95 11.73 -3.14 -1.82
N ILE A 96 11.83 -1.96 -1.22
CA ILE A 96 10.72 -1.34 -0.48
C ILE A 96 10.08 -0.27 -1.36
N PHE A 97 8.75 -0.21 -1.38
CA PHE A 97 8.06 0.90 -2.01
C PHE A 97 8.16 2.14 -1.12
N LEU A 98 8.89 3.15 -1.61
CA LEU A 98 8.97 4.49 -1.03
C LEU A 98 8.77 5.59 -2.08
N ASN A 99 8.11 6.65 -1.65
CA ASN A 99 7.83 7.88 -2.37
C ASN A 99 7.75 9.06 -1.37
N GLU A 100 8.35 10.18 -1.74
CA GLU A 100 8.49 11.38 -0.91
C GLU A 100 7.14 12.06 -0.62
N GLU A 101 6.29 12.23 -1.64
CA GLU A 101 4.97 12.85 -1.46
C GLU A 101 4.09 12.03 -0.51
N LEU A 102 4.15 10.70 -0.60
CA LEU A 102 3.43 9.84 0.34
C LEU A 102 3.98 9.94 1.77
N LEU A 103 5.29 10.09 1.99
CA LEU A 103 5.84 10.35 3.33
C LEU A 103 5.34 11.69 3.89
N HIS A 104 5.37 12.74 3.07
CA HIS A 104 4.83 14.05 3.44
C HIS A 104 3.34 13.96 3.77
N SER A 105 2.56 13.16 3.03
CA SER A 105 1.12 12.97 3.26
C SER A 105 0.78 12.32 4.61
N VAL A 106 1.74 11.57 5.20
CA VAL A 106 1.60 10.99 6.55
C VAL A 106 2.33 11.79 7.62
N GLY A 107 2.80 13.00 7.28
CA GLY A 107 3.43 13.94 8.20
C GLY A 107 4.86 13.58 8.57
N ASN A 108 5.58 12.87 7.71
CA ASN A 108 7.01 12.59 7.84
C ASN A 108 7.78 13.32 6.75
N PHE A 109 8.55 14.35 7.14
CA PHE A 109 9.33 15.21 6.25
C PHE A 109 10.82 14.86 6.24
N THR A 110 11.16 13.66 6.71
CA THR A 110 12.55 13.24 6.77
C THR A 110 13.11 13.15 5.36
N PRO A 111 14.18 13.89 5.05
CA PRO A 111 14.87 13.76 3.78
C PRO A 111 15.27 12.31 3.61
N ILE A 112 14.81 11.66 2.54
CA ILE A 112 15.10 10.24 2.27
C ILE A 112 16.55 10.16 1.80
N PRO A 113 17.53 9.75 2.62
CA PRO A 113 18.93 9.80 2.22
C PRO A 113 19.31 8.46 1.59
N GLN A 114 19.33 8.32 0.25
CA GLN A 114 19.83 7.10 -0.42
C GLN A 114 19.27 5.77 0.14
N LEU A 115 17.99 5.73 0.52
CA LEU A 115 17.36 4.55 1.09
C LEU A 115 16.50 3.82 0.05
N GLY A 116 17.13 2.96 -0.75
CA GLY A 116 16.46 2.03 -1.65
C GLY A 116 15.91 2.64 -2.95
N THR A 117 15.10 1.86 -3.67
CA THR A 117 14.53 2.27 -4.96
C THR A 117 13.35 3.21 -4.74
N MET A 118 13.60 4.51 -4.86
CA MET A 118 12.55 5.52 -4.80
C MET A 118 11.70 5.48 -6.06
N ILE A 119 10.38 5.41 -5.88
CA ILE A 119 9.42 5.61 -6.95
C ILE A 119 9.14 7.12 -7.03
N PRO A 120 9.58 7.80 -8.10
CA PRO A 120 9.56 9.26 -8.12
C PRO A 120 8.15 9.81 -8.28
N GLN A 121 7.29 9.12 -9.03
CA GLN A 121 5.93 9.57 -9.29
C GLN A 121 4.92 8.49 -8.93
N VAL A 122 4.08 8.78 -7.93
CA VAL A 122 2.98 7.91 -7.52
C VAL A 122 1.66 8.59 -7.85
N HIS A 123 0.76 7.82 -8.42
CA HIS A 123 -0.57 8.25 -8.83
C HIS A 123 -1.61 7.40 -8.12
N ILE A 124 -2.73 8.00 -7.76
CA ILE A 124 -3.85 7.30 -7.13
C ILE A 124 -5.15 7.99 -7.53
N GLY A 125 -6.25 7.22 -7.56
CA GLY A 125 -7.58 7.81 -7.65
C GLY A 125 -7.83 8.76 -6.48
N ASN A 126 -8.82 9.65 -6.60
CA ASN A 126 -9.24 10.47 -5.47
C ASN A 126 -10.76 10.49 -5.34
N PHE A 127 -11.23 10.67 -4.11
CA PHE A 127 -12.65 10.54 -3.79
C PHE A 127 -13.52 11.61 -4.46
N ASN A 128 -12.99 12.82 -4.66
CA ASN A 128 -13.70 13.88 -5.37
C ASN A 128 -13.93 13.53 -6.84
N ALA A 129 -12.92 12.98 -7.53
CA ALA A 129 -13.06 12.51 -8.90
C ALA A 129 -14.04 11.34 -8.99
N MET A 130 -13.94 10.35 -8.08
CA MET A 130 -14.90 9.26 -7.97
C MET A 130 -16.35 9.77 -7.91
N LYS A 131 -16.62 10.79 -7.10
CA LYS A 131 -17.97 11.37 -6.91
C LYS A 131 -18.46 12.21 -8.07
N LYS A 132 -17.57 12.87 -8.82
CA LYS A 132 -17.95 13.84 -9.86
C LYS A 132 -17.99 13.25 -11.27
N GLU A 133 -16.98 12.45 -11.62
CA GLU A 133 -16.72 12.00 -12.99
C GLU A 133 -16.42 10.49 -13.08
N GLY A 134 -16.20 9.83 -11.95
CA GLY A 134 -15.78 8.43 -11.86
C GLY A 134 -14.26 8.27 -12.00
N LEU A 135 -13.72 7.22 -11.39
CA LEU A 135 -12.26 7.02 -11.38
C LEU A 135 -11.68 6.70 -12.75
N GLY A 136 -12.46 6.09 -13.66
CA GLY A 136 -12.00 5.80 -15.02
C GLY A 136 -11.61 7.05 -15.82
N ALA A 137 -12.37 8.14 -15.69
CA ALA A 137 -12.02 9.42 -16.32
C ALA A 137 -10.70 9.95 -15.74
N LYS A 138 -10.53 9.87 -14.42
CA LYS A 138 -9.31 10.31 -13.74
C LYS A 138 -8.09 9.47 -14.12
N TYR A 139 -8.22 8.16 -14.22
CA TYR A 139 -7.14 7.27 -14.63
C TYR A 139 -6.72 7.51 -16.09
N LYS A 140 -7.69 7.76 -16.98
CA LYS A 140 -7.40 8.14 -18.36
C LYS A 140 -6.61 9.45 -18.43
N GLU A 141 -7.01 10.46 -17.67
CA GLU A 141 -6.28 11.75 -17.56
C GLU A 141 -4.84 11.53 -17.06
N ILE A 142 -4.65 10.74 -16.00
CA ILE A 142 -3.33 10.38 -15.47
C ILE A 142 -2.48 9.72 -16.56
N ILE A 143 -2.98 8.67 -17.20
CA ILE A 143 -2.27 7.92 -18.25
C ILE A 143 -1.90 8.84 -19.44
N GLN A 144 -2.78 9.76 -19.82
CA GLN A 144 -2.55 10.69 -20.93
C GLN A 144 -1.57 11.81 -20.56
N SER A 145 -1.41 12.14 -19.29
CA SER A 145 -0.51 13.19 -18.79
C SER A 145 0.85 12.70 -18.34
N LEU A 146 1.08 11.37 -18.30
CA LEU A 146 2.39 10.81 -17.95
C LEU A 146 3.49 11.35 -18.88
N VAL A 147 4.61 11.69 -18.26
CA VAL A 147 5.86 12.09 -18.92
C VAL A 147 6.83 10.89 -18.92
N PRO A 148 7.95 10.93 -19.67
CA PRO A 148 8.96 9.88 -19.54
C PRO A 148 9.51 9.78 -18.12
N GLY A 149 9.50 8.58 -17.54
CA GLY A 149 9.98 8.33 -16.18
C GLY A 149 9.48 7.02 -15.59
N LEU A 150 9.79 6.77 -14.32
CA LEU A 150 9.23 5.68 -13.54
C LEU A 150 7.98 6.16 -12.79
N HIS A 151 6.85 5.53 -13.05
CA HIS A 151 5.57 5.86 -12.44
C HIS A 151 4.97 4.64 -11.78
N LEU A 152 4.26 4.84 -10.68
CA LEU A 152 3.45 3.82 -10.04
C LEU A 152 2.02 4.33 -9.88
N LEU A 153 1.06 3.58 -10.38
CA LEU A 153 -0.37 3.86 -10.23
C LEU A 153 -0.94 2.87 -9.20
N LEU A 154 -1.30 3.37 -8.01
CA LEU A 154 -1.90 2.58 -6.94
C LEU A 154 -3.38 2.35 -7.22
N ILE A 155 -3.78 1.08 -7.24
CA ILE A 155 -5.14 0.63 -7.55
C ILE A 155 -5.58 -0.42 -6.54
N HIS A 156 -6.90 -0.53 -6.33
CA HIS A 156 -7.52 -1.39 -5.34
C HIS A 156 -8.65 -2.24 -5.99
N PRO A 157 -8.40 -2.99 -7.07
CA PRO A 157 -9.45 -3.70 -7.79
C PRO A 157 -10.14 -4.75 -6.90
N ALA A 158 -11.47 -4.71 -6.86
CA ALA A 158 -12.31 -5.76 -6.29
C ALA A 158 -13.76 -5.61 -6.78
N PHE A 159 -14.56 -6.67 -6.67
CA PHE A 159 -15.97 -6.59 -7.02
C PHE A 159 -16.78 -5.78 -6.00
N ASN A 160 -17.74 -4.98 -6.47
CA ASN A 160 -18.75 -4.30 -5.65
C ASN A 160 -19.88 -5.27 -5.23
N ASN A 161 -19.49 -6.38 -4.60
CA ASN A 161 -20.39 -7.44 -4.15
C ASN A 161 -20.80 -7.24 -2.67
N MET A 162 -21.67 -8.12 -2.16
CA MET A 162 -22.16 -8.04 -0.78
C MET A 162 -21.03 -8.14 0.25
N GLU A 163 -20.03 -8.99 0.00
CA GLU A 163 -18.88 -9.17 0.87
C GLU A 163 -18.05 -7.88 0.98
N MET A 164 -17.66 -7.30 -0.16
CA MET A 164 -16.84 -6.08 -0.17
C MET A 164 -17.59 -4.88 0.39
N LYS A 165 -18.90 -4.78 0.17
CA LYS A 165 -19.75 -3.75 0.81
C LYS A 165 -19.74 -3.87 2.32
N GLN A 166 -19.69 -5.09 2.84
CA GLN A 166 -19.63 -5.30 4.29
C GLN A 166 -18.24 -5.09 4.88
N VAL A 167 -17.18 -5.47 4.17
CA VAL A 167 -15.81 -5.13 4.58
C VAL A 167 -15.66 -3.61 4.66
N CYS A 168 -16.14 -2.89 3.64
CA CYS A 168 -16.02 -1.45 3.51
C CYS A 168 -17.17 -0.65 4.13
N LEU A 169 -17.86 -1.20 5.14
CA LEU A 169 -18.99 -0.54 5.78
C LEU A 169 -18.61 0.86 6.28
N ASP A 170 -19.40 1.87 5.89
CA ASP A 170 -19.18 3.30 6.19
C ASP A 170 -17.85 3.88 5.68
N HIS A 171 -17.23 3.23 4.68
CA HIS A 171 -15.92 3.62 4.15
C HIS A 171 -15.99 3.85 2.63
N PRO A 172 -16.64 4.93 2.14
CA PRO A 172 -16.89 5.14 0.72
C PRO A 172 -15.61 5.46 -0.08
N ASN A 173 -14.64 6.15 0.52
CA ASN A 173 -13.30 6.33 -0.05
C ASN A 173 -12.58 4.97 -0.03
N PHE A 174 -11.98 4.48 -1.12
CA PHE A 174 -11.46 3.09 -1.19
C PHE A 174 -12.50 1.98 -0.87
N GLY A 175 -13.79 2.32 -0.92
CA GLY A 175 -14.90 1.39 -0.64
C GLY A 175 -15.24 0.49 -1.82
N ALA A 176 -16.28 -0.34 -1.67
CA ALA A 176 -16.66 -1.34 -2.68
C ALA A 176 -16.89 -0.77 -4.09
N GLU A 177 -17.52 0.41 -4.19
CA GLU A 177 -17.74 1.09 -5.48
C GLU A 177 -16.43 1.59 -6.11
N TRP A 178 -15.54 2.19 -5.32
CA TRP A 178 -14.19 2.57 -5.78
C TRP A 178 -13.48 1.38 -6.39
N ARG A 179 -13.44 0.27 -5.63
CA ARG A 179 -12.71 -0.94 -6.01
C ARG A 179 -13.24 -1.57 -7.29
N GLN A 180 -14.55 -1.46 -7.54
CA GLN A 180 -15.15 -1.89 -8.81
C GLN A 180 -14.75 -0.98 -9.96
N MET A 181 -14.71 0.34 -9.76
CA MET A 181 -14.22 1.26 -10.81
C MET A 181 -12.76 0.97 -11.18
N ASP A 182 -11.92 0.63 -10.19
CA ASP A 182 -10.54 0.20 -10.44
C ASP A 182 -10.53 -1.10 -11.26
N PHE A 183 -11.32 -2.10 -10.86
CA PHE A 183 -11.43 -3.35 -11.60
C PHE A 183 -11.88 -3.12 -13.05
N ASP A 184 -12.97 -2.38 -13.26
CA ASP A 184 -13.55 -2.12 -14.58
C ASP A 184 -12.56 -1.41 -15.49
N PHE A 185 -11.89 -0.36 -15.00
CA PHE A 185 -10.94 0.40 -15.81
C PHE A 185 -9.71 -0.43 -16.19
N PHE A 186 -9.09 -1.13 -15.23
CA PHE A 186 -7.83 -1.84 -15.49
C PHE A 186 -8.01 -3.21 -16.16
N THR A 187 -9.24 -3.72 -16.26
CA THR A 187 -9.56 -4.92 -17.03
C THR A 187 -10.17 -4.63 -18.41
N ASP A 188 -10.51 -3.37 -18.72
CA ASP A 188 -10.99 -2.96 -20.04
C ASP A 188 -9.88 -3.10 -21.11
N PRO A 189 -10.10 -3.84 -22.22
CA PRO A 189 -9.16 -3.90 -23.35
C PRO A 189 -8.75 -2.53 -23.92
N ASN A 190 -9.60 -1.52 -23.82
CA ASN A 190 -9.30 -0.14 -24.24
C ASN A 190 -8.21 0.49 -23.37
N THR A 191 -8.10 0.11 -22.10
CA THR A 191 -7.00 0.57 -21.23
C THR A 191 -5.67 -0.02 -21.69
N ALA A 192 -5.64 -1.31 -22.02
CA ALA A 192 -4.44 -1.93 -22.61
C ALA A 192 -4.05 -1.29 -23.94
N LYS A 193 -5.04 -0.92 -24.78
CA LYS A 193 -4.81 -0.17 -26.02
C LYS A 193 -4.23 1.23 -25.75
N LEU A 194 -4.80 1.97 -24.80
CA LEU A 194 -4.34 3.29 -24.40
C LEU A 194 -2.88 3.27 -23.92
N LEU A 195 -2.51 2.29 -23.07
CA LEU A 195 -1.13 2.14 -22.60
C LEU A 195 -0.16 1.95 -23.78
N LYS A 196 -0.53 1.12 -24.78
CA LYS A 196 0.27 0.90 -26.00
C LYS A 196 0.38 2.16 -26.86
N GLU A 197 -0.73 2.87 -27.10
CA GLU A 197 -0.76 4.12 -27.87
C GLU A 197 0.12 5.21 -27.23
N ARG A 198 0.22 5.21 -25.90
CA ARG A 198 1.07 6.12 -25.12
C ARG A 198 2.51 5.62 -24.95
N ASN A 199 2.86 4.47 -25.53
CA ASN A 199 4.17 3.82 -25.36
C ASN A 199 4.56 3.61 -23.88
N ILE A 200 3.56 3.36 -23.02
CA ILE A 200 3.77 3.03 -21.62
C ILE A 200 4.10 1.55 -21.51
N LYS A 201 5.19 1.25 -20.82
CA LYS A 201 5.67 -0.11 -20.62
C LYS A 201 5.38 -0.52 -19.17
N PRO A 202 4.41 -1.41 -18.92
CA PRO A 202 4.26 -2.00 -17.60
C PRO A 202 5.53 -2.76 -17.26
N ILE A 203 6.05 -2.53 -16.06
CA ILE A 203 7.18 -3.27 -15.50
C ILE A 203 6.79 -3.83 -14.13
N SER A 204 7.47 -4.89 -13.73
CA SER A 204 7.28 -5.53 -12.43
C SER A 204 8.37 -5.11 -11.43
N TRP A 205 8.09 -5.29 -10.15
CA TRP A 205 9.10 -5.12 -9.10
C TRP A 205 10.28 -6.09 -9.23
N ARG A 206 10.12 -7.24 -9.90
CA ARG A 206 11.25 -8.14 -10.21
C ARG A 206 12.25 -7.47 -11.15
N GLU A 207 11.76 -6.74 -12.15
CA GLU A 207 12.61 -6.00 -13.08
C GLU A 207 13.30 -4.82 -12.38
N ILE A 208 12.61 -4.16 -11.45
CA ILE A 208 13.21 -3.10 -10.61
C ILE A 208 14.34 -3.66 -9.73
N GLN A 209 14.11 -4.81 -9.09
CA GLN A 209 15.10 -5.47 -8.23
C GLN A 209 16.40 -5.81 -9.00
N LEU A 210 16.28 -6.30 -10.25
CA LEU A 210 17.43 -6.64 -11.09
C LEU A 210 18.23 -5.43 -11.58
N SER A 211 17.62 -4.25 -11.64
CA SER A 211 18.28 -3.00 -12.06
C SER A 211 19.03 -2.26 -10.94
N SER A 212 18.91 -2.75 -9.70
CA SER A 212 19.51 -2.16 -8.50
C SER A 212 20.73 -2.94 -7.97
N LEU A 213 21.17 -3.96 -8.72
CA LEU A 213 22.38 -4.79 -8.51
C LEU A 213 23.40 -4.50 -9.62
#